data_AF-C8W791-F1
#
_entry.id   AF-C8W791-F1
#
_cell.length_a   1.000
_cell.length_b   1.000
_cell.length_c   1.000
_cell.angle_alpha   90.00
_cell.angle_beta   90.00
_cell.angle_gamma   90.00
#
_symmetry.space_group_name_H-M   'P 1'
#
loop_
_entity.id
_entity.type
_entity.pdbx_description
1 polymer ?
#
loop_
_entity_poly.entity_id
_entity_poly.type
_entity_poly.pdbx_seq_one_letter_code
_entity_poly.pdbx_strand_id
1 'polypeptide(L)'
;MKKMTHLVSIISLMLAISAPATALAANSNNYSTNTGPSINQTINQSTINYLSTFVRLNSSSHNYEIIPEARLSLSEEDYQFLSRRIEQTNQMINSADLSTGQANVIAPQEERSTNTYSLMSVTSEGVDKIDFYWWGARIYLSKSTVRTMGATISIAGVLIPEAVVSKAASILGIVVGNTPSGIVFDYNYALAGIGSLTWHSWLNPVGITNVRFQ
;
A
#
# COMPACT_ATOMS: atom_id res chain seq x y z
N MET A 1 35.73 -62.07 -27.87
CA MET A 1 34.35 -61.73 -28.31
C MET A 1 33.42 -61.81 -27.10
N LYS A 2 32.62 -60.74 -26.83
CA LYS A 2 31.41 -60.61 -25.96
C LYS A 2 31.50 -61.12 -24.50
N LYS A 3 31.54 -60.28 -23.44
CA LYS A 3 30.58 -59.31 -22.84
C LYS A 3 29.52 -59.91 -21.88
N MET A 4 29.46 -59.28 -20.69
CA MET A 4 28.32 -59.11 -19.73
C MET A 4 27.96 -60.33 -18.85
N THR A 5 27.63 -60.22 -17.55
CA THR A 5 26.90 -59.14 -16.82
C THR A 5 26.98 -59.30 -15.29
N HIS A 6 26.61 -58.23 -14.59
CA HIS A 6 26.24 -58.06 -13.16
C HIS A 6 27.34 -57.70 -12.15
N LEU A 7 27.06 -56.96 -11.06
CA LEU A 7 26.37 -55.70 -10.73
C LEU A 7 26.65 -55.51 -9.20
N VAL A 8 26.54 -54.28 -8.68
CA VAL A 8 26.51 -53.89 -7.24
C VAL A 8 27.90 -53.65 -6.62
N SER A 9 28.40 -52.40 -6.62
CA SER A 9 28.10 -51.25 -5.74
C SER A 9 29.02 -51.21 -4.51
N ILE A 10 29.68 -50.07 -4.25
CA ILE A 10 29.75 -49.39 -2.95
C ILE A 10 30.78 -48.22 -2.97
N ILE A 11 30.24 -47.03 -2.69
CA ILE A 11 30.83 -45.83 -2.07
C ILE A 11 31.85 -45.03 -2.91
N SER A 12 31.33 -44.05 -3.66
CA SER A 12 32.06 -42.81 -3.93
C SER A 12 31.64 -41.78 -2.89
N LEU A 13 32.55 -41.46 -1.98
CA LEU A 13 32.45 -40.36 -1.02
C LEU A 13 32.60 -39.03 -1.80
N MET A 14 31.49 -38.43 -2.22
CA MET A 14 31.52 -37.04 -2.71
C MET A 14 31.60 -36.12 -1.50
N LEU A 15 32.78 -35.53 -1.27
CA LEU A 15 32.93 -34.36 -0.42
C LEU A 15 32.10 -33.21 -1.02
N ALA A 16 31.05 -32.80 -0.32
CA ALA A 16 30.39 -31.54 -0.57
C ALA A 16 31.33 -30.40 -0.14
N ILE A 17 31.96 -29.74 -1.12
CA ILE A 17 32.63 -28.46 -0.90
C ILE A 17 31.51 -27.44 -0.68
N SER A 18 31.24 -27.12 0.59
CA SER A 18 30.39 -25.98 0.95
C SER A 18 31.09 -24.69 0.51
N ALA A 19 30.58 -24.05 -0.55
CA ALA A 19 30.95 -22.66 -0.82
C ALA A 19 30.37 -21.79 0.31
N PRO A 20 31.13 -20.83 0.89
CA PRO A 20 30.55 -19.87 1.80
C PRO A 20 29.54 -19.02 1.03
N ALA A 21 28.31 -18.98 1.52
CA ALA A 21 27.36 -17.96 1.09
C ALA A 21 27.98 -16.60 1.43
N THR A 22 28.36 -15.83 0.42
CA THR A 22 28.72 -14.41 0.62
C THR A 22 27.45 -13.69 1.05
N ALA A 23 27.31 -13.45 2.35
CA ALA A 23 26.39 -12.46 2.85
C ALA A 23 26.77 -11.11 2.24
N LEU A 24 25.90 -10.54 1.41
CA LEU A 24 25.99 -9.15 1.01
C LEU A 24 25.82 -8.31 2.28
N ALA A 25 26.92 -7.86 2.86
CA ALA A 25 26.90 -6.76 3.81
C ALA A 25 26.34 -5.55 3.07
N ALA A 26 25.16 -5.06 3.49
CA ALA A 26 24.64 -3.80 3.00
C ALA A 26 25.68 -2.71 3.34
N ASN A 27 26.34 -2.20 2.30
CA ASN A 27 27.24 -1.08 2.41
C ASN A 27 26.40 0.14 2.84
N SER A 28 26.54 0.54 4.10
CA SER A 28 25.95 1.78 4.62
C SER A 28 26.71 2.96 4.02
N ASN A 29 26.43 3.25 2.75
CA ASN A 29 26.74 4.55 2.19
C ASN A 29 25.88 5.56 2.94
N ASN A 30 26.54 6.35 3.79
CA ASN A 30 25.98 7.47 4.52
C ASN A 30 25.39 8.48 3.53
N TYR A 31 24.13 8.27 3.14
CA TYR A 31 23.28 9.36 2.76
C TYR A 31 22.88 10.06 4.05
N SER A 32 23.45 11.25 4.26
CA SER A 32 23.00 12.19 5.26
C SER A 32 21.54 12.53 4.98
N THR A 33 20.63 11.78 5.59
CA THR A 33 19.25 12.20 5.74
C THR A 33 19.24 13.15 6.93
N ASN A 34 19.10 14.44 6.65
CA ASN A 34 18.76 15.44 7.66
C ASN A 34 17.68 14.86 8.58
N THR A 35 18.05 14.63 9.83
CA THR A 35 17.14 14.20 10.90
C THR A 35 16.21 15.36 11.25
N GLY A 36 15.18 15.55 10.43
CA GLY A 36 13.89 15.98 10.96
C GLY A 36 13.28 14.81 11.74
N PRO A 37 12.45 15.07 12.77
CA PRO A 37 11.90 14.00 13.61
C PRO A 37 11.16 12.99 12.72
N SER A 38 11.61 11.73 12.79
CA SER A 38 10.93 10.59 12.20
C SER A 38 9.61 10.40 12.93
N ILE A 39 8.52 10.84 12.31
CA ILE A 39 7.17 10.67 12.84
C ILE A 39 6.76 9.21 12.59
N ASN A 40 7.26 8.30 13.41
CA ASN A 40 6.73 6.94 13.54
C ASN A 40 5.45 6.97 14.38
N GLN A 41 4.48 7.79 14.01
CA GLN A 41 3.13 7.68 14.53
C GLN A 41 2.31 6.84 13.54
N THR A 42 2.17 5.57 13.87
CA THR A 42 1.11 4.72 13.31
C THR A 42 -0.21 5.43 13.55
N ILE A 43 -0.84 5.95 12.49
CA ILE A 43 -2.20 6.46 12.61
C ILE A 43 -3.11 5.28 12.95
N ASN A 44 -3.68 5.30 14.14
CA ASN A 44 -4.77 4.40 14.50
C ASN A 44 -6.12 5.00 14.11
N GLN A 45 -7.17 4.18 14.06
CA GLN A 45 -8.50 4.63 13.66
C GLN A 45 -9.05 5.74 14.59
N SER A 46 -8.68 5.75 15.88
CA SER A 46 -9.10 6.82 16.80
C SER A 46 -8.52 8.19 16.42
N THR A 47 -7.25 8.26 16.02
CA THR A 47 -6.63 9.49 15.52
C THR A 47 -7.28 9.95 14.23
N ILE A 48 -7.59 9.02 13.31
CA ILE A 48 -8.36 9.36 12.09
C ILE A 48 -9.70 9.96 12.48
N ASN A 49 -10.48 9.26 13.30
CA ASN A 49 -11.82 9.70 13.67
C ASN A 49 -11.82 11.07 14.36
N TYR A 50 -10.84 11.32 15.24
CA TYR A 50 -10.69 12.61 15.91
C TYR A 50 -10.33 13.72 14.92
N LEU A 51 -9.28 13.52 14.11
CA LEU A 51 -8.82 14.53 13.17
C LEU A 51 -9.81 14.78 12.02
N SER A 52 -10.57 13.76 11.60
CA SER A 52 -11.66 13.89 10.61
C SER A 52 -12.68 14.96 10.97
N THR A 53 -12.86 15.27 12.26
CA THR A 53 -13.78 16.35 12.69
C THR A 53 -13.31 17.75 12.26
N PHE A 54 -12.04 17.89 11.91
CA PHE A 54 -11.41 19.14 11.49
C PHE A 54 -11.20 19.23 9.96
N VAL A 55 -11.72 18.27 9.21
CA VAL A 55 -11.52 18.19 7.75
C VAL A 55 -12.86 18.35 7.03
N ARG A 56 -12.85 19.12 5.95
CA ARG A 56 -13.96 19.20 4.99
C ARG A 56 -13.46 18.94 3.57
N LEU A 57 -14.34 18.42 2.72
CA LEU A 57 -14.10 18.28 1.29
C LEU A 57 -14.71 19.47 0.56
N ASN A 58 -13.93 20.17 -0.25
CA ASN A 58 -14.43 21.20 -1.16
C ASN A 58 -14.91 20.52 -2.45
N SER A 59 -16.23 20.41 -2.62
CA SER A 59 -16.83 19.73 -3.78
C SER A 59 -16.51 20.38 -5.13
N SER A 60 -16.09 21.65 -5.16
CA SER A 60 -15.74 22.34 -6.42
C SER A 60 -14.33 22.02 -6.87
N SER A 61 -13.38 21.93 -5.92
CA SER A 61 -11.97 21.68 -6.22
C SER A 61 -11.54 20.23 -6.00
N HIS A 62 -12.42 19.38 -5.44
CA HIS A 62 -12.13 18.02 -4.98
C HIS A 62 -11.01 17.93 -3.93
N ASN A 63 -10.60 19.05 -3.34
CA ASN A 63 -9.52 19.09 -2.36
C ASN A 63 -10.06 19.13 -0.93
N TYR A 64 -9.32 18.52 -0.02
CA TYR A 64 -9.56 18.63 1.41
C TYR A 64 -9.05 19.96 1.95
N GLU A 65 -9.77 20.49 2.93
CA GLU A 65 -9.45 21.73 3.65
C GLU A 65 -9.55 21.50 5.16
N ILE A 66 -8.66 22.16 5.91
CA ILE A 66 -8.74 22.22 7.37
C ILE A 66 -9.69 23.34 7.78
N ILE A 67 -10.64 23.05 8.66
CA ILE A 67 -11.54 24.07 9.19
C ILE A 67 -10.78 25.05 10.12
N PRO A 68 -11.14 26.35 10.15
CA PRO A 68 -10.41 27.34 10.95
C PRO A 68 -10.26 26.99 12.44
N GLU A 69 -11.26 26.32 13.02
CA GLU A 69 -11.33 25.92 14.43
C GLU A 69 -10.22 24.94 14.84
N ALA A 70 -9.63 24.24 13.87
CA ALA A 70 -8.55 23.29 14.09
C ALA A 70 -7.31 23.96 14.71
N ARG A 71 -7.00 25.21 14.35
CA ARG A 71 -5.85 25.95 14.89
C ARG A 71 -5.96 26.24 16.38
N LEU A 72 -7.18 26.33 16.90
CA LEU A 72 -7.44 26.62 18.30
C LEU A 72 -7.60 25.35 19.15
N SER A 73 -7.95 24.24 18.49
CA SER A 73 -8.33 22.99 19.17
C SER A 73 -7.25 21.91 19.13
N LEU A 74 -6.41 21.90 18.09
CA LEU A 74 -5.34 20.92 17.91
C LEU A 74 -4.04 21.40 18.55
N SER A 75 -3.22 20.44 19.00
CA SER A 75 -1.82 20.72 19.29
C SER A 75 -1.10 21.13 18.00
N GLU A 76 0.03 21.85 18.11
CA GLU A 76 0.82 22.21 16.94
C GLU A 76 1.29 20.97 16.18
N GLU A 77 1.63 19.90 16.90
CA GLU A 77 2.02 18.63 16.30
C GLU A 77 0.87 18.01 15.48
N ASP A 78 -0.32 17.91 16.05
CA ASP A 78 -1.50 17.35 15.37
C ASP A 78 -1.93 18.20 14.18
N TYR A 79 -1.84 19.53 14.32
CA TYR A 79 -2.15 20.42 13.21
C TYR A 79 -1.17 20.23 12.06
N GLN A 80 0.14 20.25 12.33
CA GLN A 80 1.15 20.07 11.30
C GLN A 80 1.06 18.70 10.64
N PHE A 81 0.75 17.68 11.45
CA PHE A 81 0.45 16.35 10.97
C PHE A 81 -0.73 16.35 9.99
N LEU A 82 -1.86 16.92 10.40
CA LEU A 82 -3.08 17.01 9.59
C LEU A 82 -2.83 17.79 8.28
N SER A 83 -2.17 18.95 8.38
CA SER A 83 -1.84 19.81 7.25
C SER A 83 -1.01 19.09 6.21
N ARG A 84 0.03 18.37 6.65
CA ARG A 84 0.88 17.60 5.73
C ARG A 84 0.11 16.50 5.03
N ARG A 85 -0.81 15.81 5.72
CA ARG A 85 -1.62 14.74 5.10
C ARG A 85 -2.58 15.29 4.06
N ILE A 86 -3.28 16.37 4.38
CA ILE A 86 -4.19 17.02 3.44
C ILE A 86 -3.44 17.50 2.19
N GLU A 87 -2.27 18.12 2.37
CA GLU A 87 -1.44 18.56 1.24
C GLU A 87 -1.04 17.38 0.35
N GLN A 88 -0.55 16.28 0.94
CA GLN A 88 -0.16 15.08 0.21
C GLN A 88 -1.32 14.43 -0.54
N THR A 89 -2.47 14.28 0.12
CA THR A 89 -3.66 13.71 -0.49
C THR A 89 -4.17 14.59 -1.63
N ASN A 90 -4.19 15.90 -1.45
CA ASN A 90 -4.61 16.83 -2.50
C ASN A 90 -3.65 16.77 -3.71
N GLN A 91 -2.33 16.63 -3.50
CA GLN A 91 -1.39 16.39 -4.60
C GLN A 91 -1.73 15.12 -5.38
N MET A 92 -2.14 14.05 -4.70
CA MET A 92 -2.57 12.80 -5.32
C MET A 92 -3.88 12.94 -6.08
N ILE A 93 -4.88 13.59 -5.50
CA ILE A 93 -6.17 13.83 -6.16
C ILE A 93 -5.96 14.65 -7.45
N ASN A 94 -5.13 15.68 -7.39
CA ASN A 94 -4.86 16.56 -8.54
C ASN A 94 -4.01 15.89 -9.63
N SER A 95 -3.35 14.76 -9.33
CA SER A 95 -2.62 13.96 -10.33
C SER A 95 -3.40 12.75 -10.85
N ALA A 96 -4.49 12.38 -10.17
CA ALA A 96 -5.35 11.28 -10.58
C ALA A 96 -6.36 11.71 -11.67
N ASP A 97 -6.66 10.80 -12.58
CA ASP A 97 -7.71 10.97 -13.58
C ASP A 97 -9.08 10.55 -13.02
N LEU A 98 -9.73 11.52 -12.37
CA LEU A 98 -11.07 11.34 -11.79
C LEU A 98 -12.16 11.12 -12.86
N SER A 99 -11.91 11.47 -14.13
CA SER A 99 -12.92 11.37 -15.19
C SER A 99 -13.25 9.92 -15.58
N THR A 100 -12.36 8.98 -15.25
CA THR A 100 -12.51 7.54 -15.52
C THR A 100 -13.60 6.87 -14.66
N GLY A 101 -14.03 7.50 -13.56
CA GLY A 101 -14.89 6.87 -12.55
C GLY A 101 -14.21 5.77 -11.73
N GLN A 102 -12.91 5.52 -11.96
CA GLN A 102 -12.10 4.57 -11.20
C GLN A 102 -11.46 5.22 -9.97
N ALA A 103 -11.50 6.54 -9.85
CA ALA A 103 -11.03 7.28 -8.69
C ALA A 103 -12.16 8.13 -8.10
N ASN A 104 -12.36 8.01 -6.78
CA ASN A 104 -13.34 8.79 -6.03
C ASN A 104 -12.66 9.54 -4.88
N VAL A 105 -13.19 10.70 -4.51
CA VAL A 105 -12.76 11.42 -3.31
C VAL A 105 -13.88 11.32 -2.28
N ILE A 106 -13.57 10.76 -1.11
CA ILE A 106 -14.57 10.44 -0.09
C ILE A 106 -14.60 11.54 0.96
N ALA A 107 -15.78 12.12 1.21
CA ALA A 107 -15.93 13.11 2.27
C ALA A 107 -15.72 12.44 3.65
N PRO A 108 -15.14 13.12 4.65
CA PRO A 108 -14.90 12.52 5.97
C PRO A 108 -16.18 11.98 6.64
N GLN A 109 -17.34 12.58 6.35
CA GLN A 109 -18.64 12.13 6.89
C GLN A 109 -19.18 10.87 6.17
N GLU A 110 -18.71 10.60 4.95
CA GLU A 110 -19.13 9.45 4.13
C GLU A 110 -18.25 8.23 4.35
N GLU A 111 -17.15 8.38 5.11
CA GLU A 111 -16.26 7.28 5.47
C GLU A 111 -17.00 6.25 6.33
N ARG A 112 -17.38 5.13 5.71
CA ARG A 112 -17.94 4.00 6.44
C ARG A 112 -16.86 3.43 7.37
N SER A 113 -17.20 3.32 8.66
CA SER A 113 -16.38 2.57 9.62
C SER A 113 -16.08 1.18 9.08
N THR A 114 -14.81 0.79 9.17
CA THR A 114 -14.26 -0.49 8.72
C THR A 114 -14.90 -1.73 9.37
N ASN A 115 -15.82 -1.55 10.33
CA ASN A 115 -16.48 -2.61 11.09
C ASN A 115 -17.78 -3.17 10.45
N THR A 116 -18.19 -2.69 9.27
CA THR A 116 -19.42 -3.17 8.59
C THR A 116 -19.16 -3.73 7.20
N TYR A 117 -18.04 -4.42 7.01
CA TYR A 117 -17.87 -5.25 5.82
C TYR A 117 -18.61 -6.58 6.04
N SER A 118 -19.72 -6.74 5.32
CA SER A 118 -20.32 -8.06 5.07
C SER A 118 -19.21 -9.02 4.62
N LEU A 119 -19.25 -10.29 5.06
CA LEU A 119 -18.37 -11.33 4.57
C LEU A 119 -18.55 -11.44 3.05
N MET A 120 -17.75 -10.69 2.29
CA MET A 120 -17.80 -10.69 0.84
C MET A 120 -17.42 -12.08 0.34
N SER A 121 -18.06 -12.50 -0.76
CA SER A 121 -17.79 -13.80 -1.36
C SER A 121 -16.29 -13.92 -1.68
N VAL A 122 -15.62 -14.92 -1.11
CA VAL A 122 -14.20 -15.25 -1.36
C VAL A 122 -13.90 -15.53 -2.85
N THR A 123 -14.91 -15.53 -3.72
CA THR A 123 -14.81 -15.80 -5.15
C THR A 123 -15.30 -14.66 -6.05
N SER A 124 -15.48 -13.45 -5.54
CA SER A 124 -15.94 -12.31 -6.33
C SER A 124 -14.85 -11.82 -7.31
N GLU A 125 -15.24 -11.27 -8.46
CA GLU A 125 -14.25 -10.64 -9.36
C GLU A 125 -13.71 -9.33 -8.78
N GLY A 126 -14.50 -8.64 -7.97
CA GLY A 126 -14.17 -7.30 -7.48
C GLY A 126 -14.11 -6.26 -8.60
N VAL A 127 -13.58 -5.09 -8.27
CA VAL A 127 -13.37 -3.98 -9.21
C VAL A 127 -12.01 -3.35 -9.00
N ASP A 128 -11.51 -2.68 -10.04
CA ASP A 128 -10.34 -1.82 -9.98
C ASP A 128 -10.78 -0.37 -9.72
N LYS A 129 -10.50 0.14 -8.52
CA LYS A 129 -10.80 1.54 -8.16
C LYS A 129 -9.91 2.05 -7.02
N ILE A 130 -9.84 3.36 -6.87
CA ILE A 130 -9.17 4.05 -5.77
C ILE A 130 -10.19 4.99 -5.12
N ASP A 131 -10.34 4.89 -3.80
CA ASP A 131 -11.05 5.89 -3.01
C ASP A 131 -10.02 6.69 -2.21
N PHE A 132 -9.92 8.00 -2.47
CA PHE A 132 -9.07 8.91 -1.72
C PHE A 132 -9.78 9.37 -0.44
N TYR A 133 -9.03 9.36 0.65
CA TYR A 133 -9.42 9.88 1.96
C TYR A 133 -8.39 10.92 2.39
N TRP A 134 -8.74 11.86 3.26
CA TRP A 134 -7.79 12.89 3.69
C TRP A 134 -6.50 12.32 4.30
N TRP A 135 -6.58 11.13 4.91
CA TRP A 135 -5.48 10.44 5.58
C TRP A 135 -4.68 9.47 4.67
N GLY A 136 -5.20 9.12 3.49
CA GLY A 136 -4.67 8.02 2.68
C GLY A 136 -5.53 7.66 1.48
N ALA A 137 -5.32 6.47 0.93
CA ALA A 137 -6.16 5.94 -0.15
C ALA A 137 -6.56 4.50 0.13
N ARG A 138 -7.75 4.09 -0.32
CA ARG A 138 -8.14 2.69 -0.37
C ARG A 138 -8.07 2.21 -1.81
N ILE A 139 -7.33 1.14 -2.02
CA ILE A 139 -7.10 0.57 -3.34
C ILE A 139 -7.88 -0.74 -3.43
N TYR A 140 -8.67 -0.85 -4.48
CA TYR A 140 -9.43 -2.03 -4.84
C TYR A 140 -8.83 -2.57 -6.13
N LEU A 141 -8.46 -3.85 -6.12
CA LEU A 141 -7.93 -4.58 -7.26
C LEU A 141 -8.83 -5.77 -7.58
N SER A 142 -9.28 -5.86 -8.82
CA SER A 142 -10.03 -7.02 -9.31
C SER A 142 -9.17 -8.27 -9.27
N LYS A 143 -9.82 -9.43 -9.21
CA LYS A 143 -9.19 -10.74 -9.27
C LYS A 143 -8.35 -10.88 -10.54
N SER A 144 -8.88 -10.46 -11.68
CA SER A 144 -8.15 -10.48 -12.95
C SER A 144 -6.89 -9.62 -12.87
N THR A 145 -7.00 -8.40 -12.36
CA THR A 145 -5.84 -7.50 -12.19
C THR A 145 -4.76 -8.10 -11.31
N VAL A 146 -5.11 -8.65 -10.14
CA VAL A 146 -4.14 -9.32 -9.26
C VAL A 146 -3.53 -10.57 -9.91
N ARG A 147 -4.24 -11.25 -10.83
CA ARG A 147 -3.74 -12.45 -11.50
C ARG A 147 -2.82 -12.14 -12.68
N THR A 148 -3.08 -11.05 -13.39
CA THR A 148 -2.43 -10.75 -14.67
C THR A 148 -1.48 -9.56 -14.60
N MET A 149 -1.35 -8.90 -13.45
CA MET A 149 -0.46 -7.75 -13.34
C MET A 149 0.99 -8.08 -13.69
N GLY A 150 1.64 -7.17 -14.41
CA GLY A 150 3.09 -7.17 -14.60
C GLY A 150 3.80 -6.46 -13.44
N ALA A 151 4.87 -5.72 -13.74
CA ALA A 151 5.62 -4.98 -12.72
C ALA A 151 4.81 -3.85 -12.05
N THR A 152 3.81 -3.30 -12.76
CA THR A 152 2.98 -2.18 -12.30
C THR A 152 1.59 -2.28 -12.91
N ILE A 153 0.61 -1.69 -12.23
CA ILE A 153 -0.72 -1.42 -12.78
C ILE A 153 -1.01 0.08 -12.65
N SER A 154 -1.90 0.61 -13.50
CA SER A 154 -2.35 2.00 -13.44
C SER A 154 -3.85 2.02 -13.23
N ILE A 155 -4.32 2.72 -12.19
CA ILE A 155 -5.74 2.96 -11.94
C ILE A 155 -5.95 4.47 -11.85
N ALA A 156 -6.80 5.03 -12.71
CA ALA A 156 -7.04 6.48 -12.77
C ALA A 156 -5.73 7.32 -12.81
N GLY A 157 -4.75 6.89 -13.63
CA GLY A 157 -3.45 7.57 -13.74
C GLY A 157 -2.48 7.36 -12.57
N VAL A 158 -2.89 6.66 -11.51
CA VAL A 158 -2.03 6.32 -10.37
C VAL A 158 -1.34 4.99 -10.60
N LEU A 159 0.00 4.99 -10.60
CA LEU A 159 0.81 3.79 -10.74
C LEU A 159 0.96 3.06 -9.40
N ILE A 160 0.58 1.79 -9.39
CA ILE A 160 0.70 0.90 -8.23
C ILE A 160 1.73 -0.19 -8.56
N PRO A 161 2.86 -0.23 -7.86
CA PRO A 161 3.87 -1.28 -8.04
C PRO A 161 3.40 -2.66 -7.59
N GLU A 162 3.88 -3.70 -8.27
CA GLU A 162 3.64 -5.10 -7.89
C GLU A 162 4.04 -5.39 -6.44
N ALA A 163 5.12 -4.79 -5.93
CA ALA A 163 5.57 -4.98 -4.55
C ALA A 163 4.51 -4.60 -3.49
N VAL A 164 3.66 -3.61 -3.77
CA VAL A 164 2.56 -3.22 -2.89
C VAL A 164 1.48 -4.30 -2.91
N VAL A 165 1.10 -4.74 -4.11
CA VAL A 165 0.05 -5.75 -4.30
C VAL A 165 0.50 -7.11 -3.73
N SER A 166 1.76 -7.48 -3.95
CA SER A 166 2.36 -8.68 -3.38
C SER A 166 2.41 -8.64 -1.86
N LYS A 167 2.70 -7.48 -1.26
CA LYS A 167 2.59 -7.34 0.20
C LYS A 167 1.15 -7.53 0.68
N ALA A 168 0.17 -6.91 0.02
CA ALA A 168 -1.24 -7.11 0.36
C ALA A 168 -1.67 -8.59 0.21
N ALA A 169 -1.30 -9.23 -0.90
CA ALA A 169 -1.54 -10.67 -1.14
C ALA A 169 -0.90 -11.54 -0.04
N SER A 170 0.33 -11.22 0.38
CA SER A 170 1.02 -11.96 1.44
C SER A 170 0.33 -11.85 2.80
N ILE A 171 -0.31 -10.71 3.11
CA ILE A 171 -1.09 -10.52 4.34
C ILE A 171 -2.33 -11.44 4.34
N LEU A 172 -2.89 -11.70 3.16
CA LEU A 172 -4.00 -12.64 2.96
C LEU A 172 -3.56 -14.10 2.82
N GLY A 173 -2.26 -14.39 2.86
CA GLY A 173 -1.73 -15.75 2.69
C GLY A 173 -1.89 -16.30 1.27
N ILE A 174 -1.99 -15.43 0.26
CA ILE A 174 -2.15 -15.80 -1.15
C ILE A 174 -0.97 -15.34 -1.99
N VAL A 175 -0.80 -16.01 -3.13
CA VAL A 175 0.23 -15.67 -4.13
C VAL A 175 -0.43 -14.90 -5.27
N VAL A 176 0.20 -13.81 -5.69
CA VAL A 176 -0.17 -13.06 -6.91
C VAL A 176 -0.19 -14.02 -8.09
N GLY A 177 -1.19 -13.94 -8.97
CA GLY A 177 -1.43 -14.97 -10.00
C GLY A 177 -2.41 -16.09 -9.60
N ASN A 178 -2.65 -16.31 -8.30
CA ASN A 178 -3.57 -17.35 -7.81
C ASN A 178 -4.51 -16.83 -6.70
N THR A 179 -5.03 -15.61 -6.84
CA THR A 179 -6.01 -15.06 -5.89
C THR A 179 -7.42 -15.62 -6.14
N PRO A 180 -8.19 -15.98 -5.12
CA PRO A 180 -9.56 -16.48 -5.28
C PRO A 180 -10.58 -15.36 -5.57
N SER A 181 -10.36 -14.15 -5.03
CA SER A 181 -11.17 -12.93 -5.21
C SER A 181 -10.30 -11.70 -5.52
N GLY A 182 -10.93 -10.55 -5.77
CA GLY A 182 -10.27 -9.25 -5.72
C GLY A 182 -9.72 -8.92 -4.33
N ILE A 183 -8.73 -8.04 -4.27
CA ILE A 183 -8.10 -7.59 -3.02
C ILE A 183 -8.47 -6.13 -2.79
N VAL A 184 -8.74 -5.75 -1.54
CA VAL A 184 -8.83 -4.35 -1.13
C VAL A 184 -7.92 -4.12 0.06
N PHE A 185 -7.23 -2.99 0.05
CA PHE A 185 -6.36 -2.58 1.15
C PHE A 185 -6.34 -1.06 1.28
N ASP A 186 -6.02 -0.62 2.49
CA ASP A 186 -5.82 0.78 2.80
C ASP A 186 -4.32 1.10 2.69
N TYR A 187 -4.01 2.24 2.10
CA TYR A 187 -2.67 2.76 1.93
C TYR A 187 -2.53 4.06 2.71
N ASN A 188 -1.85 3.96 3.84
CA ASN A 188 -1.65 5.06 4.77
C ASN A 188 -0.33 5.79 4.45
N TYR A 189 -0.44 7.06 4.03
CA TYR A 189 0.72 7.87 3.66
C TYR A 189 1.70 8.10 4.82
N ALA A 190 1.20 8.11 6.07
CA ALA A 190 2.06 8.25 7.26
C ALA A 190 2.96 7.04 7.47
N LEU A 191 2.37 5.84 7.39
CA LEU A 191 3.09 4.57 7.55
C LEU A 191 4.06 4.31 6.41
N ALA A 192 3.70 4.74 5.20
CA ALA A 192 4.58 4.63 4.06
C ALA A 192 5.85 5.49 4.19
N GLY A 193 5.90 6.44 5.13
CA GLY A 193 7.00 7.39 5.30
C GLY A 193 7.12 8.36 4.12
N ILE A 194 6.06 8.51 3.32
CA ILE A 194 6.12 9.28 2.07
C ILE A 194 5.77 10.73 2.38
N GLY A 195 6.73 11.63 2.14
CA GLY A 195 6.62 13.09 2.28
C GLY A 195 5.95 13.77 1.08
N SER A 196 6.05 13.16 -0.10
CA SER A 196 5.43 13.55 -1.36
C SER A 196 5.51 12.36 -2.32
N LEU A 197 4.40 12.00 -2.96
CA LEU A 197 4.41 11.07 -4.09
C LEU A 197 4.75 11.87 -5.34
N THR A 198 6.05 12.11 -5.57
CA THR A 198 6.48 12.51 -6.92
C THR A 198 6.19 11.34 -7.88
N TRP A 199 6.03 11.60 -9.17
CA TRP A 199 5.77 10.61 -10.23
C TRP A 199 6.73 9.39 -10.24
N HIS A 200 7.79 9.40 -9.42
CA HIS A 200 8.79 8.34 -9.27
C HIS A 200 8.96 7.86 -7.80
N SER A 201 8.11 8.28 -6.86
CA SER A 201 8.19 7.84 -5.46
C SER A 201 7.31 6.62 -5.27
N TRP A 202 7.97 5.47 -5.30
CA TRP A 202 7.43 4.13 -5.10
C TRP A 202 6.56 4.06 -3.84
N LEU A 203 5.31 3.63 -3.99
CA LEU A 203 4.50 3.19 -2.87
C LEU A 203 5.30 2.14 -2.07
N ASN A 204 5.65 2.48 -0.83
CA ASN A 204 6.31 1.57 0.09
C ASN A 204 5.30 0.57 0.68
N PRO A 205 5.58 -0.75 0.67
CA PRO A 205 4.71 -1.77 1.27
C PRO A 205 4.44 -1.60 2.78
N VAL A 206 5.19 -0.74 3.49
CA VAL A 206 4.97 -0.44 4.92
C VAL A 206 3.64 0.29 5.17
N GLY A 207 3.10 0.98 4.16
CA GLY A 207 1.84 1.74 4.28
C GLY A 207 0.55 0.93 4.28
N ILE A 208 0.61 -0.39 4.08
CA ILE A 208 -0.56 -1.23 3.80
C ILE A 208 -1.25 -1.69 5.08
N THR A 209 -2.55 -1.41 5.22
CA THR A 209 -3.40 -1.85 6.33
C THR A 209 -4.76 -2.34 5.84
N ASN A 210 -5.59 -2.88 6.74
CA ASN A 210 -6.98 -3.30 6.48
C ASN A 210 -7.17 -4.18 5.22
N VAL A 211 -6.22 -5.08 4.96
CA VAL A 211 -6.26 -5.97 3.79
C VAL A 211 -7.35 -7.02 3.95
N ARG A 212 -8.16 -7.19 2.91
CA ARG A 212 -9.26 -8.16 2.85
C ARG A 212 -9.61 -8.51 1.40
N PHE A 213 -10.40 -9.57 1.22
CA PHE A 213 -11.03 -9.85 -0.06
C PHE A 213 -12.16 -8.85 -0.34
N GLN A 214 -12.32 -8.53 -1.62
CA GLN A 214 -13.55 -7.94 -2.17
C GLN A 214 -14.61 -9.01 -2.39
#